data_AF-A0A200Q3H0-F1
#
_entry.id   AF-A0A200Q3H0-F1
#
_cell.length_a   1.000
_cell.length_b   1.000
_cell.length_c   1.000
_cell.angle_alpha   90.00
_cell.angle_beta   90.00
_cell.angle_gamma   90.00
#
_symmetry.space_group_name_H-M   'P 1'
#
loop_
_entity.id
_entity.type
_entity.pdbx_description
1 polymer ?
#
loop_
_entity_poly.entity_id
_entity_poly.type
_entity_poly.pdbx_seq_one_letter_code
_entity_poly.pdbx_strand_id
1 'polypeptide(L)'
;MKKENAKLQQELEDQKKAISEVDGEIRALQSNLTLDEIHAKEAKLGTQVEEMEEKLNKLREGVTLARPEDRKAVEEMYSEKISHWRKRKRMFKDLWDAITENSPKDLKEFKEELGIEYDEDVGVSLQSFSELMPQSKKRGRGQ
;
A
#
# COMPACT_ATOMS: atom_id res chain seq x y z
N MET A 1 -9.16 20.52 81.98
CA MET A 1 -8.31 21.56 81.33
C MET A 1 -7.10 20.98 80.58
N LYS A 2 -5.87 20.87 81.13
CA LYS A 2 -4.70 20.43 80.33
C LYS A 2 -4.79 18.99 79.78
N LYS A 3 -5.25 18.03 80.61
CA LYS A 3 -5.42 16.63 80.20
C LYS A 3 -6.52 16.44 79.14
N GLU A 4 -7.63 17.17 79.26
CA GLU A 4 -8.68 17.20 78.23
C GLU A 4 -8.19 17.80 76.92
N ASN A 5 -7.45 18.91 76.96
CA ASN A 5 -6.88 19.50 75.75
C ASN A 5 -5.91 18.54 75.03
N ALA A 6 -5.06 17.83 75.78
CA ALA A 6 -4.18 16.82 75.22
C ALA A 6 -4.96 15.65 74.60
N LYS A 7 -6.04 15.21 75.26
CA LYS A 7 -6.90 14.14 74.75
C LYS A 7 -7.64 14.56 73.47
N LEU A 8 -8.17 15.79 73.43
CA LEU A 8 -8.80 16.36 72.25
C LEU A 8 -7.81 16.55 71.10
N GLN A 9 -6.56 16.93 71.38
CA GLN A 9 -5.51 17.03 70.36
C GLN A 9 -5.17 15.66 69.77
N GLN A 10 -5.08 14.62 70.60
CA GLN A 10 -4.86 13.24 70.15
C GLN A 10 -6.01 12.75 69.27
N GLU A 11 -7.25 12.95 69.69
CA GLU A 11 -8.44 12.58 68.91
C GLU A 11 -8.48 13.32 67.56
N LEU A 12 -8.08 14.60 67.53
CA LEU A 12 -7.95 15.38 66.29
C LEU A 12 -6.90 14.82 65.34
N GLU A 13 -5.77 14.36 65.89
CA GLU A 13 -4.66 13.81 65.10
C GLU A 13 -5.00 12.43 64.54
N ASP A 14 -5.70 11.61 65.33
CA ASP A 14 -6.20 10.30 64.91
C ASP A 14 -7.28 10.44 63.83
N GLN A 15 -8.21 11.40 63.97
CA GLN A 15 -9.21 11.70 62.93
C GLN A 15 -8.57 12.23 61.63
N LYS A 16 -7.54 13.07 61.72
CA LYS A 16 -6.82 13.55 60.53
C LYS A 16 -6.12 12.42 59.79
N LYS A 17 -5.54 11.45 60.50
CA LYS A 17 -4.95 10.26 59.88
C LYS A 17 -5.99 9.42 59.18
N ALA A 18 -7.12 9.14 59.84
CA ALA A 18 -8.23 8.39 59.24
C ALA A 18 -8.77 9.07 57.97
N ILE A 19 -8.92 10.40 57.97
CA ILE A 19 -9.33 11.15 56.79
C ILE A 19 -8.30 11.01 55.65
N SER A 20 -7.01 11.12 55.96
CA SER A 20 -5.95 10.99 54.95
C SER A 20 -5.88 9.59 54.33
N GLU A 21 -6.17 8.54 55.11
CA GLU A 21 -6.22 7.16 54.62
C GLU A 21 -7.41 6.96 53.68
N VAL A 22 -8.61 7.39 54.10
CA VAL A 22 -9.83 7.31 53.29
C VAL A 22 -9.71 8.15 52.00
N ASP A 23 -9.13 9.34 52.07
CA ASP A 23 -8.87 10.17 50.88
C ASP A 23 -7.89 9.48 49.91
N GLY A 24 -6.91 8.74 50.43
CA GLY A 24 -6.00 7.92 49.64
C GLY A 24 -6.73 6.82 48.87
N GLU A 25 -7.64 6.11 49.55
CA GLU A 25 -8.48 5.07 48.95
C GLU A 25 -9.43 5.63 47.90
N ILE A 26 -10.07 6.77 48.17
CA ILE A 26 -10.95 7.46 47.21
C ILE A 26 -10.18 7.82 45.94
N ARG A 27 -8.98 8.38 46.07
CA ARG A 27 -8.15 8.72 44.91
C ARG A 27 -7.72 7.49 44.12
N ALA A 28 -7.38 6.39 44.82
CA ALA A 28 -7.03 5.12 44.17
C ALA A 28 -8.23 4.55 43.38
N LEU A 29 -9.44 4.59 43.95
CA LEU A 29 -10.66 4.14 43.28
C LEU A 29 -11.02 5.03 42.09
N GLN A 30 -10.93 6.35 42.24
CA GLN A 30 -11.19 7.31 41.16
C GLN A 30 -10.16 7.27 40.03
N SER A 31 -8.97 6.72 40.27
CA SER A 31 -7.95 6.56 39.23
C SER A 31 -8.27 5.44 38.23
N ASN A 32 -9.24 4.58 38.56
CA ASN A 32 -9.71 3.50 37.70
C ASN A 32 -11.03 3.86 37.02
N LEU A 33 -11.24 3.29 35.83
CA LEU A 33 -12.54 3.39 35.16
C LEU A 33 -13.60 2.70 36.00
N THR A 34 -14.76 3.34 36.09
CA THR A 34 -15.94 2.73 36.68
C THR A 34 -16.43 1.57 35.82
N LEU A 35 -17.17 0.64 36.40
CA LEU A 35 -17.75 -0.50 35.68
C LEU A 35 -18.61 -0.05 34.49
N ASP A 36 -19.38 1.02 34.66
CA ASP A 36 -20.22 1.59 33.61
C ASP A 36 -19.39 2.14 32.43
N GLU A 37 -18.27 2.81 32.72
CA GLU A 37 -17.36 3.30 31.69
C GLU A 37 -16.61 2.16 30.98
N ILE A 38 -16.31 1.06 31.68
CA ILE A 38 -15.73 -0.15 31.10
C ILE A 38 -16.72 -0.77 30.11
N HIS A 39 -17.98 -0.95 30.51
CA HIS A 39 -19.01 -1.48 29.62
C HIS A 39 -19.27 -0.58 28.41
N ALA A 40 -19.28 0.75 28.59
CA ALA A 40 -19.41 1.68 27.49
C ALA A 40 -18.24 1.59 26.49
N LYS A 41 -17.00 1.41 26.99
CA LYS A 41 -15.82 1.19 26.14
C LYS A 41 -15.87 -0.16 25.42
N GLU A 42 -16.27 -1.21 26.11
CA GLU A 42 -16.41 -2.56 25.55
C GLU A 42 -17.41 -2.57 24.39
N ALA A 43 -18.60 -1.98 24.59
CA ALA A 43 -19.61 -1.85 23.53
C ALA A 43 -19.07 -1.08 22.33
N LYS A 44 -18.39 0.05 22.55
CA LYS A 44 -17.78 0.85 21.48
C LYS A 44 -16.69 0.11 20.72
N LEU A 45 -15.85 -0.66 21.42
CA LEU A 45 -14.80 -1.45 20.79
C LEU A 45 -15.41 -2.61 20.00
N GLY A 46 -16.45 -3.27 20.52
CA GLY A 46 -17.20 -4.31 19.82
C GLY A 46 -17.75 -3.83 18.48
N THR A 47 -18.43 -2.67 18.46
CA THR A 47 -18.95 -2.10 17.21
C THR A 47 -17.84 -1.74 16.23
N GLN A 48 -16.70 -1.21 16.72
CA GLN A 48 -15.56 -0.91 15.87
C GLN A 48 -14.93 -2.16 15.24
N VAL A 49 -14.86 -3.25 16.00
CA VAL A 49 -14.37 -4.54 15.49
C VAL A 49 -15.30 -5.06 14.40
N GLU A 50 -16.62 -5.08 14.64
CA GLU A 50 -17.60 -5.52 13.64
C GLU A 50 -17.54 -4.69 12.36
N GLU A 51 -17.48 -3.35 12.47
CA GLU A 51 -17.33 -2.46 11.32
C GLU A 51 -16.04 -2.71 10.53
N MET A 52 -14.94 -2.98 11.24
CA MET A 52 -13.66 -3.29 10.60
C MET A 52 -13.70 -4.65 9.91
N GLU A 53 -14.30 -5.66 10.54
CA GLU A 53 -14.47 -6.99 9.96
C GLU A 53 -15.35 -6.96 8.70
N GLU A 54 -16.44 -6.19 8.70
CA GLU A 54 -17.30 -6.03 7.52
C GLU A 54 -16.54 -5.38 6.35
N LYS A 55 -15.75 -4.34 6.64
CA LYS A 55 -14.85 -3.71 5.63
C LYS A 55 -13.83 -4.71 5.11
N LEU A 56 -13.24 -5.51 6.00
CA LEU A 56 -12.22 -6.51 5.65
C LEU A 56 -12.82 -7.63 4.79
N ASN A 57 -14.03 -8.09 5.11
CA ASN A 57 -14.74 -9.09 4.33
C ASN A 57 -15.05 -8.57 2.92
N LYS A 58 -15.55 -7.33 2.78
CA LYS A 58 -15.76 -6.70 1.47
C LYS A 58 -14.46 -6.56 0.66
N LEU A 59 -13.34 -6.23 1.32
CA LEU A 59 -12.02 -6.16 0.69
C LEU A 59 -11.52 -7.53 0.24
N ARG A 60 -11.74 -8.57 1.05
CA ARG A 60 -11.35 -9.96 0.75
C ARG A 60 -12.20 -10.57 -0.36
N GLU A 61 -13.51 -10.36 -0.32
CA GLU A 61 -14.46 -10.77 -1.37
C GLU A 61 -14.21 -10.01 -2.67
N GLY A 62 -13.88 -8.71 -2.58
CA GLY A 62 -13.63 -7.86 -3.74
C GLY A 62 -12.26 -8.04 -4.39
N VAL A 63 -11.24 -8.52 -3.68
CA VAL A 63 -9.85 -8.47 -4.19
C VAL A 63 -9.04 -9.70 -3.81
N THR A 64 -9.15 -10.74 -4.64
CA THR A 64 -7.99 -11.44 -5.23
C THR A 64 -8.39 -12.03 -6.58
N LEU A 65 -8.85 -11.19 -7.53
CA LEU A 65 -9.26 -11.65 -8.87
C LEU A 65 -8.12 -12.33 -9.65
N ALA A 66 -6.87 -12.07 -9.26
CA ALA A 66 -5.70 -12.75 -9.82
C ALA A 66 -4.83 -13.29 -8.68
N ARG A 67 -4.45 -14.57 -8.77
CA ARG A 67 -3.47 -15.14 -7.84
C ARG A 67 -2.13 -14.42 -8.04
N PRO A 68 -1.33 -14.21 -6.98
CA PRO A 68 -0.02 -13.59 -7.11
C PRO A 68 0.89 -14.30 -8.13
N GLU A 69 0.74 -15.62 -8.25
CA GLU A 69 1.43 -16.47 -9.22
C GLU A 69 1.03 -16.12 -10.67
N ASP A 70 -0.27 -16.03 -10.94
CA ASP A 70 -0.80 -15.67 -12.26
C ASP A 70 -0.34 -14.26 -12.66
N ARG A 71 -0.37 -13.32 -11.70
CA ARG A 71 0.13 -11.96 -11.92
C ARG A 71 1.61 -11.95 -12.30
N LYS A 72 2.44 -12.71 -11.57
CA LYS A 72 3.88 -12.82 -11.85
C LYS A 72 4.13 -13.44 -13.23
N ALA A 73 3.40 -14.50 -13.58
CA ALA A 73 3.51 -15.15 -14.88
C ALA A 73 3.17 -14.21 -16.03
N VAL A 74 2.08 -13.43 -15.90
CA VAL A 74 1.69 -12.42 -16.90
C VAL A 74 2.75 -11.32 -17.02
N GLU A 75 3.28 -10.82 -15.89
CA GLU A 75 4.33 -9.79 -15.90
C GLU A 75 5.64 -10.29 -16.53
N GLU A 76 6.01 -11.56 -16.34
CA GLU A 76 7.18 -12.19 -16.97
C GLU A 76 6.98 -12.38 -18.46
N MET A 77 5.84 -12.95 -18.86
CA MET A 77 5.47 -13.12 -20.27
C MET A 77 5.48 -11.76 -21.00
N TYR A 78 4.86 -10.74 -20.41
CA TYR A 78 4.81 -9.41 -20.98
C TYR A 78 6.21 -8.81 -21.17
N SER A 79 7.07 -8.92 -20.15
CA SER A 79 8.47 -8.50 -20.23
C SER A 79 9.24 -9.18 -21.36
N GLU A 80 9.03 -10.49 -21.54
CA GLU A 80 9.68 -11.27 -22.57
C GLU A 80 9.22 -10.84 -23.97
N LYS A 81 7.91 -10.66 -24.18
CA LYS A 81 7.36 -10.22 -25.48
C LYS A 81 7.86 -8.84 -25.87
N ILE A 82 7.92 -7.88 -24.95
CA ILE A 82 8.51 -6.55 -25.20
C ILE A 82 9.99 -6.64 -25.56
N SER A 83 10.75 -7.51 -24.89
CA SER A 83 12.16 -7.78 -25.22
C SER A 83 12.31 -8.34 -26.64
N HIS A 84 11.46 -9.29 -27.03
CA HIS A 84 11.44 -9.87 -28.38
C HIS A 84 11.09 -8.85 -29.45
N TRP A 85 10.07 -8.02 -29.23
CA TRP A 85 9.71 -6.95 -30.17
C TRP A 85 10.88 -6.00 -30.39
N ARG A 86 11.56 -5.56 -29.32
CA ARG A 86 12.74 -4.69 -29.44
C ARG A 86 13.88 -5.35 -30.22
N LYS A 87 14.18 -6.62 -29.94
CA LYS A 87 15.23 -7.38 -30.66
C LYS A 87 14.90 -7.50 -32.15
N ARG A 88 13.66 -7.89 -32.48
CA ARG A 88 13.22 -8.06 -33.87
C ARG A 88 13.20 -6.74 -34.63
N LYS A 89 12.71 -5.65 -34.03
CA LYS A 89 12.74 -4.30 -34.65
C LYS A 89 14.17 -3.86 -34.94
N ARG A 90 15.11 -4.13 -34.02
CA ARG A 90 16.54 -3.85 -34.26
C ARG A 90 17.11 -4.68 -35.41
N MET A 91 16.91 -6.00 -35.38
CA MET A 91 17.41 -6.89 -36.46
C MET A 91 16.84 -6.50 -37.83
N PHE A 92 15.55 -6.20 -37.90
CA PHE A 92 14.93 -5.72 -39.13
C PHE A 92 15.58 -4.42 -39.60
N LYS A 93 15.75 -3.45 -38.69
CA LYS A 93 16.38 -2.17 -39.04
C LYS A 93 17.82 -2.35 -39.53
N ASP A 94 18.62 -3.17 -38.84
CA ASP A 94 20.01 -3.43 -39.24
C ASP A 94 20.08 -4.05 -40.66
N LEU A 95 19.18 -4.98 -40.97
CA LEU A 95 19.08 -5.58 -42.32
C LEU A 95 18.55 -4.58 -43.36
N TRP A 96 17.55 -3.79 -42.99
CA TRP A 96 16.94 -2.80 -43.86
C TRP A 96 17.95 -1.71 -44.22
N ASP A 97 18.69 -1.20 -43.23
CA ASP A 97 19.74 -0.20 -43.42
C ASP A 97 20.82 -0.78 -44.35
N ALA A 98 21.28 -2.02 -44.14
CA ALA A 98 22.27 -2.66 -45.02
C ALA A 98 21.78 -2.87 -46.47
N ILE A 99 20.49 -3.13 -46.68
CA ILE A 99 19.89 -3.26 -48.02
C ILE A 99 19.73 -1.89 -48.68
N THR A 100 19.38 -0.86 -47.91
CA THR A 100 19.04 0.47 -48.44
C THR A 100 20.21 1.45 -48.50
N GLU A 101 21.35 1.13 -47.88
CA GLU A 101 22.55 2.00 -47.78
C GLU A 101 23.05 2.52 -49.14
N ASN A 102 22.97 1.73 -50.21
CA ASN A 102 23.37 2.10 -51.56
C ASN A 102 22.23 2.00 -52.58
N SER A 103 20.97 2.00 -52.13
CA SER A 103 19.83 1.86 -53.02
C SER A 103 19.58 3.15 -53.81
N PRO A 104 19.45 3.09 -55.15
CA PRO A 104 19.02 4.23 -55.96
C PRO A 104 17.49 4.43 -55.96
N LYS A 105 16.71 3.52 -55.36
CA LYS A 105 15.25 3.62 -55.26
C LYS A 105 14.81 4.51 -54.10
N ASP A 106 13.66 5.17 -54.24
CA ASP A 106 13.02 5.84 -53.11
C ASP A 106 12.60 4.81 -52.05
N LEU A 107 13.01 5.04 -50.80
CA LEU A 107 12.83 4.08 -49.71
C LEU A 107 11.35 3.87 -49.38
N LYS A 108 10.51 4.89 -49.61
CA LYS A 108 9.09 4.82 -49.31
C LYS A 108 8.36 3.94 -50.34
N GLU A 109 8.61 4.16 -51.62
CA GLU A 109 8.07 3.31 -52.70
C GLU A 109 8.57 1.86 -52.56
N PHE A 110 9.85 1.66 -52.21
CA PHE A 110 10.40 0.31 -52.02
C PHE A 110 9.77 -0.41 -50.81
N LYS A 111 9.45 0.31 -49.74
CA LYS A 111 8.75 -0.22 -48.58
C LYS A 111 7.31 -0.64 -48.94
N GLU A 112 6.60 0.18 -49.71
CA GLU A 112 5.25 -0.11 -50.20
C GLU A 112 5.24 -1.29 -51.19
N GLU A 113 6.22 -1.37 -52.10
CA GLU A 113 6.43 -2.51 -53.02
C GLU A 113 6.62 -3.83 -52.27
N LEU A 114 7.37 -3.81 -51.17
CA LEU A 114 7.62 -4.97 -50.33
C LEU A 114 6.49 -5.27 -49.32
N GLY A 115 5.48 -4.40 -49.22
CA GLY A 115 4.37 -4.56 -48.28
C GLY A 115 4.79 -4.51 -46.81
N ILE A 116 5.81 -3.71 -46.49
CA ILE A 116 6.31 -3.57 -45.12
C ILE A 116 5.53 -2.47 -44.41
N GLU A 117 5.07 -2.75 -43.19
CA GLU A 117 4.39 -1.81 -42.31
C GLU A 117 5.18 -1.63 -41.02
N TYR A 118 5.26 -0.40 -40.52
CA TYR A 118 5.85 -0.09 -39.22
C TYR A 118 4.79 -0.11 -38.11
N ASP A 119 5.26 -0.18 -36.87
CA ASP A 119 4.39 -0.15 -35.70
C ASP A 119 3.47 1.08 -35.73
N GLU A 120 3.99 2.23 -36.16
CA GLU A 120 3.28 3.49 -36.27
C GLU A 120 2.17 3.47 -37.34
N ASP A 121 2.35 2.71 -38.42
CA ASP A 121 1.37 2.58 -39.53
C ASP A 121 0.10 1.84 -39.06
N VAL A 122 0.22 0.99 -38.04
CA VAL A 122 -0.89 0.25 -37.40
C VAL A 122 -1.32 0.86 -36.05
N GLY A 123 -0.83 2.06 -35.71
CA GLY A 123 -1.21 2.77 -34.49
C GLY A 123 -0.63 2.19 -33.19
N VAL A 124 0.48 1.45 -33.29
CA VAL A 124 1.13 0.74 -32.19
C VAL A 124 2.47 1.42 -31.83
N SER A 125 2.75 1.59 -30.53
CA SER A 125 3.99 2.23 -30.06
C SER A 125 4.71 1.39 -29.01
N LEU A 126 5.90 0.88 -29.35
CA LEU A 126 6.75 0.12 -28.42
C LEU A 126 7.03 0.89 -27.12
N GLN A 127 7.13 2.22 -27.19
CA GLN A 127 7.38 3.07 -26.03
C GLN A 127 6.18 3.07 -25.08
N SER A 128 4.97 3.25 -25.61
CA SER A 128 3.72 3.25 -24.83
C SER A 128 3.52 1.91 -24.13
N PHE A 129 3.77 0.78 -24.82
CA PHE A 129 3.69 -0.54 -24.19
C PHE A 129 4.83 -0.78 -23.20
N SER A 130 6.03 -0.26 -23.44
CA SER A 130 7.15 -0.36 -22.48
C SER A 130 6.86 0.41 -21.17
N GLU A 131 6.03 1.44 -21.20
CA GLU A 131 5.67 2.22 -20.01
C GLU A 131 4.69 1.51 -19.08
N LEU A 132 3.91 0.55 -19.59
CA LEU A 132 3.00 -0.31 -18.83
C LEU A 132 3.74 -1.36 -17.98
N MET A 133 5.04 -1.56 -18.22
CA MET A 133 5.88 -2.46 -17.43
C MET A 133 6.01 -2.00 -15.97
N PRO A 134 6.12 -2.92 -14.99
CA PRO A 134 6.48 -2.57 -13.61
C PRO A 134 7.80 -1.80 -13.57
N GLN A 135 7.88 -0.73 -12.76
CA GLN A 135 9.06 0.14 -12.65
C GLN A 135 10.35 -0.65 -12.32
N SER A 136 10.25 -1.75 -11.57
CA SER A 136 11.36 -2.66 -11.25
C SER A 136 11.93 -3.39 -12.47
N LYS A 137 11.13 -3.59 -13.53
CA LYS A 137 11.54 -4.21 -14.80
C LYS A 137 11.77 -3.19 -15.91
N LYS A 138 11.50 -1.90 -15.67
CA LYS A 138 11.91 -0.83 -16.60
C LYS A 138 13.42 -0.71 -16.54
N ARG A 139 14.09 -0.95 -17.67
CA ARG A 139 15.51 -0.62 -17.79
C ARG A 139 15.65 0.89 -17.57
N GLY A 140 16.55 1.29 -16.67
CA GLY A 140 16.87 2.71 -16.47
C GLY A 140 17.11 3.34 -17.84
N ARG A 141 16.45 4.48 -18.11
CA ARG A 141 16.80 5.32 -19.25
C ARG A 141 18.28 5.65 -19.06
N GLY A 142 19.13 5.01 -19.84
CA GLY A 142 20.55 5.30 -19.83
C GLY A 142 20.74 6.79 -20.11
N GLN A 143 21.52 7.44 -19.25
CA GLN A 143 22.27 8.63 -19.63
C GLN A 143 23.19 8.30 -20.79
#